data_AF-A0A662IFR7-F1
#
_entry.id   AF-A0A662IFR7-F1
#
_cell.length_a   1.000
_cell.length_b   1.000
_cell.length_c   1.000
_cell.angle_alpha   90.00
_cell.angle_beta   90.00
_cell.angle_gamma   90.00
#
_symmetry.space_group_name_H-M   'P 1'
#
loop_
_entity.id
_entity.type
_entity.pdbx_description
1 polymer ?
#
loop_
_entity_poly.entity_id
_entity_poly.type
_entity_poly.pdbx_seq_one_letter_code
_entity_poly.pdbx_strand_id
1 'polypeptide(L)'
;MIVKEPTFFYASPVFVKLSGKEIKLGKSAIKLRDFQYELLKRFMKCDSLDVILLSAPTGAGKTLSLLIPLFANIEDKWIYHGSVGIYPSRELAKDQMISIYNLLIELGASPIDSRELYGDLKDLKEDDLEILDEYIRALEVGLDHGERIPIVLLHITSESLNRLREVISKYKQYTMSNKELLEYLREKIVGKAFRIIFTVPEYPYLLATDIYQDFHKAGTWLHAVLKELVEFLKTIEDNDEVSLRRWFKGLEVSIDRKRIFEEYYTSREFTKSLANIFLLFRAPVFFDEFHLYSGFSLASFISLLY
;
A
#
# COMPACT_ATOMS: atom_id res chain seq x y z
N MET A 1 -5.17 -4.91 -19.96
CA MET A 1 -5.83 -6.07 -19.34
C MET A 1 -7.27 -5.64 -19.14
N ILE A 2 -8.21 -6.16 -19.94
CA ILE A 2 -9.62 -5.79 -19.81
C ILE A 2 -10.07 -6.33 -18.46
N VAL A 3 -10.40 -5.44 -17.52
CA VAL A 3 -10.92 -5.80 -16.20
C VAL A 3 -12.23 -6.55 -16.45
N LYS A 4 -12.22 -7.88 -16.28
CA LYS A 4 -13.46 -8.65 -16.12
C LYS A 4 -14.18 -8.06 -14.91
N GLU A 5 -15.49 -7.87 -15.01
CA GLU A 5 -16.34 -7.17 -14.03
C GLU A 5 -15.87 -7.43 -12.60
N PRO A 6 -15.56 -6.38 -11.81
CA PRO A 6 -15.11 -6.55 -10.43
C PRO A 6 -16.18 -7.31 -9.64
N THR A 7 -15.79 -8.41 -8.99
CA THR A 7 -16.71 -9.10 -8.09
C THR A 7 -16.83 -8.28 -6.81
N PHE A 8 -18.01 -7.72 -6.58
CA PHE A 8 -18.31 -7.04 -5.33
C PHE A 8 -18.74 -8.05 -4.26
N PHE A 9 -17.98 -8.12 -3.18
CA PHE A 9 -18.38 -8.87 -1.98
C PHE A 9 -18.70 -7.88 -0.87
N TYR A 10 -19.95 -7.88 -0.42
CA TYR A 10 -20.40 -7.07 0.71
C TYR A 10 -20.50 -7.94 1.95
N ALA A 11 -19.73 -7.59 2.97
CA ALA A 11 -19.87 -8.15 4.30
C ALA A 11 -20.29 -7.05 5.28
N SER A 12 -21.50 -7.18 5.83
CA SER A 12 -22.00 -6.36 6.92
C SER A 12 -22.32 -7.22 8.13
N PRO A 13 -21.34 -7.46 9.01
CA PRO A 13 -21.59 -8.22 10.23
C PRO A 13 -22.47 -7.38 11.15
N VAL A 14 -23.79 -7.68 11.15
CA VAL A 14 -24.73 -7.20 12.17
C VAL A 14 -24.37 -7.81 13.55
N PHE A 15 -23.73 -8.99 13.54
CA PHE A 15 -23.15 -9.65 14.70
C PHE A 15 -21.78 -10.25 14.34
N VAL A 16 -20.79 -10.04 15.21
CA VAL A 16 -19.43 -10.55 15.01
C VAL A 16 -19.32 -11.96 15.59
N LYS A 17 -19.70 -12.98 14.80
CA LYS A 17 -19.50 -14.38 15.16
C LYS A 17 -18.06 -14.81 14.87
N LEU A 18 -17.50 -15.61 15.79
CA LEU A 18 -16.23 -16.30 15.57
C LEU A 18 -16.49 -17.48 14.63
N SER A 19 -15.67 -17.59 13.58
CA SER A 19 -15.69 -18.75 12.69
C SER A 19 -15.02 -19.94 13.36
N GLY A 20 -15.22 -21.14 12.79
CA GLY A 20 -14.44 -22.32 13.19
C GLY A 20 -12.98 -22.30 12.73
N LYS A 21 -12.55 -21.30 11.94
CA LYS A 21 -11.20 -21.24 11.38
C LYS A 21 -10.22 -20.61 12.36
N GLU A 22 -9.14 -21.32 12.61
CA GLU A 22 -8.02 -20.89 13.42
C GLU A 22 -6.75 -20.89 12.58
N ILE A 23 -5.94 -19.84 12.70
CA ILE A 23 -4.64 -19.69 12.05
C ILE A 23 -3.58 -19.75 13.13
N LYS A 24 -2.64 -20.69 13.01
CA LYS A 24 -1.49 -20.76 13.91
C LYS A 24 -0.38 -19.83 13.42
N LEU A 25 0.16 -19.05 14.34
CA LEU A 25 1.35 -18.23 14.15
C LEU A 25 2.24 -18.42 15.38
N GLY A 26 3.51 -18.77 15.18
CA GLY A 26 4.44 -18.98 16.28
C GLY A 26 3.93 -20.02 17.29
N LYS A 27 3.76 -19.58 18.53
CA LYS A 27 3.27 -20.41 19.65
C LYS A 27 1.79 -20.21 19.96
N SER A 28 1.13 -19.32 19.21
CA SER A 28 -0.23 -18.88 19.45
C SER A 28 -1.10 -19.21 18.25
N ALA A 29 -2.39 -19.03 18.43
CA ALA A 29 -3.34 -19.23 17.36
C ALA A 29 -4.44 -18.16 17.43
N ILE A 30 -4.85 -17.67 16.26
CA ILE A 30 -5.89 -16.66 16.13
C ILE A 30 -7.13 -17.27 15.50
N LYS A 31 -8.25 -17.17 16.21
CA LYS A 31 -9.55 -17.57 15.69
C LYS A 31 -10.14 -16.46 14.85
N LEU A 32 -10.36 -16.73 13.57
CA LEU A 32 -10.91 -15.75 12.64
C LEU A 32 -12.40 -15.55 12.89
N ARG A 33 -12.88 -14.33 12.68
CA ARG A 33 -14.31 -14.02 12.59
C ARG A 33 -14.88 -14.47 11.25
N ASP A 34 -16.20 -14.65 11.16
CA ASP A 34 -16.84 -15.15 9.93
C ASP A 34 -16.47 -14.34 8.68
N PHE A 35 -16.52 -13.00 8.76
CA PHE A 35 -16.13 -12.16 7.62
C PHE A 35 -14.64 -12.28 7.27
N GLN A 36 -13.77 -12.47 8.26
CA GLN A 36 -12.33 -12.66 8.05
C GLN A 36 -12.05 -14.02 7.40
N TYR A 37 -12.81 -15.05 7.75
CA TYR A 37 -12.71 -16.35 7.10
C TYR A 37 -13.24 -16.31 5.66
N GLU A 38 -14.33 -15.60 5.39
CA GLU A 38 -14.79 -15.37 4.02
C GLU A 38 -13.78 -14.59 3.18
N LEU A 39 -13.14 -13.56 3.76
CA LEU A 39 -12.01 -12.87 3.13
C LEU A 39 -10.88 -13.86 2.81
N LEU A 40 -10.45 -14.67 3.77
CA LEU A 40 -9.40 -15.68 3.56
C LEU A 40 -9.73 -16.62 2.38
N LYS A 41 -10.95 -17.14 2.30
CA LYS A 41 -11.39 -17.98 1.17
C LYS A 41 -11.28 -17.28 -0.18
N ARG A 42 -11.49 -15.96 -0.23
CA ARG A 42 -11.31 -15.16 -1.46
C ARG A 42 -9.83 -15.02 -1.81
N PHE A 43 -8.99 -14.68 -0.83
CA PHE A 43 -7.54 -14.60 -1.03
C PHE A 43 -6.92 -15.95 -1.44
N MET A 44 -7.52 -17.08 -1.07
CA MET A 44 -7.08 -18.40 -1.55
C MET A 44 -7.50 -18.71 -3.00
N LYS A 45 -8.37 -17.91 -3.62
CA LYS A 45 -8.78 -18.07 -5.04
C LYS A 45 -7.96 -17.14 -5.92
N CYS A 46 -6.83 -17.63 -6.44
CA CYS A 46 -5.84 -16.84 -7.20
C CYS A 46 -6.35 -16.18 -8.49
N ASP A 47 -7.52 -16.58 -9.01
CA ASP A 47 -8.02 -16.16 -10.33
C ASP A 47 -9.02 -14.99 -10.29
N SER A 48 -9.32 -14.44 -9.11
CA SER A 48 -10.37 -13.44 -8.95
C SER A 48 -9.82 -12.02 -8.76
N LEU A 49 -10.23 -11.10 -9.64
CA LEU A 49 -10.04 -9.65 -9.50
C LEU A 49 -11.15 -9.06 -8.61
N ASP A 50 -11.18 -9.49 -7.35
CA ASP A 50 -12.25 -9.13 -6.42
C ASP A 50 -12.01 -7.73 -5.82
N VAL A 51 -13.04 -6.87 -5.88
CA VAL A 51 -13.10 -5.62 -5.10
C VAL A 51 -14.01 -5.88 -3.92
N ILE A 52 -13.44 -5.86 -2.71
CA ILE A 52 -14.17 -6.23 -1.50
C ILE A 52 -14.57 -4.99 -0.73
N LEU A 53 -15.88 -4.81 -0.52
CA LEU A 53 -16.45 -3.74 0.28
C LEU A 53 -16.87 -4.30 1.63
N LEU A 54 -16.04 -4.08 2.64
CA LEU A 54 -16.32 -4.51 4.01
C LEU A 54 -16.95 -3.36 4.79
N SER A 55 -18.17 -3.56 5.29
CA SER A 55 -18.86 -2.60 6.15
C SER A 55 -19.04 -3.21 7.53
N ALA A 56 -18.08 -2.99 8.43
CA ALA A 56 -18.11 -3.54 9.78
C ALA A 56 -17.98 -2.43 10.84
N PRO A 57 -18.61 -2.57 12.03
CA PRO A 57 -18.49 -1.59 13.09
C PRO A 57 -17.05 -1.50 13.61
N THR A 58 -16.72 -0.37 14.25
CA THR A 58 -15.45 -0.23 14.99
C THR A 58 -15.32 -1.33 16.04
N GLY A 59 -14.12 -1.86 16.23
CA GLY A 59 -13.88 -3.00 17.13
C GLY A 59 -14.26 -4.39 16.56
N ALA A 60 -14.83 -4.48 15.34
CA ALA A 60 -15.06 -5.76 14.67
C ALA A 60 -13.76 -6.47 14.22
N GLY A 61 -12.60 -5.82 14.39
CA GLY A 61 -11.29 -6.29 13.93
C GLY A 61 -11.10 -6.17 12.42
N LYS A 62 -11.49 -5.03 11.86
CA LYS A 62 -11.18 -4.67 10.47
C LYS A 62 -9.67 -4.64 10.23
N THR A 63 -8.90 -4.13 11.18
CA THR A 63 -7.42 -4.07 11.14
C THR A 63 -6.76 -5.43 10.86
N LEU A 64 -7.31 -6.51 11.42
CA LEU A 64 -6.83 -7.88 11.16
C LEU A 64 -6.97 -8.31 9.69
N SER A 65 -7.81 -7.63 8.92
CA SER A 65 -7.98 -7.92 7.49
C SER A 65 -6.69 -7.71 6.71
N LEU A 66 -5.80 -6.82 7.18
CA LEU A 66 -4.46 -6.60 6.60
C LEU A 66 -3.57 -7.84 6.69
N LEU A 67 -3.81 -8.73 7.66
CA LEU A 67 -3.05 -9.97 7.83
C LEU A 67 -3.63 -11.12 7.02
N ILE A 68 -4.80 -10.98 6.40
CA ILE A 68 -5.42 -12.07 5.62
C ILE A 68 -4.53 -12.55 4.46
N PRO A 69 -3.81 -11.70 3.72
CA PRO A 69 -2.87 -12.17 2.70
C PRO A 69 -1.70 -12.97 3.31
N LEU A 70 -1.24 -12.63 4.52
CA LEU A 70 -0.25 -13.43 5.25
C LEU A 70 -0.84 -14.79 5.65
N PHE A 71 -2.08 -14.82 6.16
CA PHE A 71 -2.75 -16.07 6.53
C PHE A 71 -3.00 -16.94 5.30
N ALA A 72 -3.32 -16.36 4.15
CA ALA A 72 -3.41 -17.09 2.89
C ALA A 72 -2.08 -17.76 2.53
N ASN A 73 -0.94 -17.08 2.71
CA ASN A 73 0.38 -17.69 2.48
C ASN A 73 0.69 -18.85 3.43
N ILE A 74 0.28 -18.73 4.70
CA ILE A 74 0.47 -19.78 5.71
C ILE A 74 -0.38 -21.02 5.35
N GLU A 75 -1.57 -20.80 4.80
CA GLU A 75 -2.50 -21.87 4.42
C GLU A 75 -2.16 -22.51 3.06
N ASP A 76 -1.69 -21.73 2.07
CA ASP A 76 -1.34 -22.24 0.74
C ASP A 76 -0.32 -21.33 -0.01
N LYS A 77 0.70 -21.96 -0.62
CA LYS A 77 1.47 -21.49 -1.80
C LYS A 77 2.06 -20.06 -1.84
N TRP A 78 2.42 -19.41 -0.73
CA TRP A 78 3.11 -18.09 -0.71
C TRP A 78 2.67 -17.12 -1.84
N ILE A 79 1.36 -16.90 -1.92
CA ILE A 79 0.70 -16.24 -3.05
C ILE A 79 0.94 -14.73 -3.03
N TYR A 80 1.13 -14.16 -1.84
CA TYR A 80 1.21 -12.72 -1.61
C TYR A 80 2.56 -12.30 -1.04
N HIS A 81 3.05 -11.15 -1.48
CA HIS A 81 4.31 -10.59 -0.96
C HIS A 81 4.09 -9.47 0.08
N GLY A 82 2.83 -9.20 0.46
CA GLY A 82 2.51 -8.18 1.44
C GLY A 82 1.05 -7.74 1.44
N SER A 83 0.80 -6.63 2.13
CA SER A 83 -0.48 -5.89 2.21
C SER A 83 -0.21 -4.37 2.26
N VAL A 84 -1.10 -3.55 1.73
CA VAL A 84 -1.03 -2.08 1.85
C VAL A 84 -2.30 -1.56 2.51
N GLY A 85 -2.18 -0.91 3.67
CA GLY A 85 -3.24 -0.15 4.33
C GLY A 85 -3.12 1.34 4.02
N ILE A 86 -4.16 1.92 3.45
CA ILE A 86 -4.28 3.34 3.17
C ILE A 86 -5.29 3.93 4.16
N TYR A 87 -4.90 5.00 4.84
CA TYR A 87 -5.66 5.62 5.93
C TYR A 87 -5.90 7.11 5.69
N PRO A 88 -6.95 7.71 6.26
CA PRO A 88 -7.27 9.13 6.10
C PRO A 88 -6.23 10.09 6.71
N SER A 89 -5.46 9.67 7.72
CA SER A 89 -4.46 10.50 8.40
C SER A 89 -3.18 9.73 8.74
N ARG A 90 -2.07 10.46 8.95
CA ARG A 90 -0.76 9.87 9.26
C ARG A 90 -0.73 9.25 10.66
N GLU A 91 -1.40 9.90 11.60
CA GLU A 91 -1.54 9.43 12.98
C GLU A 91 -2.27 8.09 13.00
N LEU A 92 -3.39 7.99 12.27
CA LEU A 92 -4.12 6.74 12.18
C LEU A 92 -3.28 5.65 11.50
N ALA A 93 -2.56 5.96 10.41
CA ALA A 93 -1.67 4.99 9.77
C ALA A 93 -0.60 4.45 10.74
N LYS A 94 -0.01 5.34 11.56
CA LYS A 94 0.98 4.99 12.58
C LYS A 94 0.37 4.13 13.70
N ASP A 95 -0.80 4.51 14.20
CA ASP A 95 -1.51 3.75 15.25
C ASP A 95 -1.87 2.33 14.79
N GLN A 96 -2.26 2.18 13.52
CA GLN A 96 -2.56 0.87 12.94
C GLN A 96 -1.30 0.04 12.75
N MET A 97 -0.17 0.65 12.41
CA MET A 97 1.12 -0.04 12.38
C MET A 97 1.51 -0.58 13.75
N ILE A 98 1.41 0.25 14.79
CA ILE A 98 1.73 -0.14 16.18
C ILE A 98 0.78 -1.26 16.65
N SER A 99 -0.51 -1.15 16.32
CA SER A 99 -1.52 -2.16 16.67
C SER A 99 -1.20 -3.52 16.02
N ILE A 100 -0.84 -3.53 14.73
CA ILE A 100 -0.43 -4.76 14.03
C ILE A 100 0.88 -5.31 14.58
N TYR A 101 1.86 -4.45 14.90
CA TYR A 101 3.13 -4.87 15.49
C TYR A 101 2.92 -5.60 16.82
N ASN A 102 2.16 -5.00 17.74
CA ASN A 102 1.88 -5.58 19.04
C ASN A 102 1.09 -6.89 18.92
N LEU A 103 0.09 -6.93 18.04
CA LEU A 103 -0.66 -8.15 17.75
C LEU A 103 0.25 -9.27 17.24
N LEU A 104 1.18 -8.99 16.32
CA LEU A 104 2.10 -10.01 15.82
C LEU A 104 2.98 -10.56 16.95
N ILE A 105 3.45 -9.71 17.87
CA ILE A 105 4.18 -10.13 19.08
C ILE A 105 3.32 -11.02 19.99
N GLU A 106 2.07 -10.64 20.24
CA GLU A 106 1.12 -11.45 21.02
C GLU A 106 0.86 -12.83 20.36
N LEU A 107 0.88 -12.85 19.03
CA LEU A 107 0.83 -14.09 18.24
C LEU A 107 2.18 -14.82 18.17
N GLY A 108 3.18 -14.40 18.95
CA GLY A 108 4.47 -15.10 19.08
C GLY A 108 5.52 -14.74 18.03
N ALA A 109 5.35 -13.62 17.31
CA ALA A 109 6.44 -13.06 16.50
C ALA A 109 7.58 -12.57 17.40
N SER A 110 8.81 -12.76 16.96
CA SER A 110 9.99 -12.20 17.62
C SER A 110 10.46 -10.97 16.85
N PRO A 111 10.60 -9.81 17.51
CA PRO A 111 11.24 -8.64 16.89
C PRO A 111 12.63 -9.01 16.41
N ILE A 112 12.98 -8.56 15.20
CA ILE A 112 14.34 -8.67 14.67
C ILE A 112 14.96 -7.29 14.77
N ASP A 113 16.21 -7.20 15.23
CA ASP A 113 16.96 -5.95 15.21
C ASP A 113 17.10 -5.48 13.75
N SER A 114 16.66 -4.26 13.47
CA SER A 114 16.81 -3.61 12.16
C SER A 114 18.27 -3.66 11.69
N ARG A 115 19.26 -3.58 12.57
CA ARG A 115 20.70 -3.73 12.23
C ARG A 115 21.08 -5.13 11.74
N GLU A 116 20.42 -6.17 12.24
CA GLU A 116 20.68 -7.56 11.86
C GLU A 116 20.08 -7.89 10.49
N LEU A 117 18.90 -7.36 10.21
CA LEU A 117 18.24 -7.49 8.91
C LEU A 117 18.92 -6.67 7.82
N TYR A 118 19.36 -5.47 8.17
CA TYR A 118 19.91 -4.51 7.23
C TYR A 118 21.40 -4.41 7.49
N GLY A 119 22.17 -5.38 6.99
CA GLY A 119 23.63 -5.42 7.21
C GLY A 119 24.37 -4.13 6.82
N ASP A 120 23.75 -3.33 5.94
CA ASP A 120 24.15 -1.98 5.54
C ASP A 120 23.94 -0.90 6.60
N LEU A 121 23.26 -1.18 7.72
CA LEU A 121 22.85 -0.22 8.76
C LEU A 121 23.45 -0.56 10.13
N LYS A 122 24.38 -1.51 10.20
CA LYS A 122 24.99 -1.99 11.45
C LYS A 122 25.65 -0.89 12.28
N ASP A 123 26.20 0.14 11.63
CA ASP A 123 26.89 1.25 12.29
C ASP A 123 25.99 2.48 12.55
N LEU A 124 24.66 2.36 12.41
CA LEU A 124 23.75 3.43 12.79
C LEU A 124 23.84 3.73 14.29
N LYS A 125 23.95 5.02 14.62
CA LYS A 125 23.87 5.52 15.99
C LYS A 125 22.51 5.20 16.59
N GLU A 126 22.44 5.12 17.91
CA GLU A 126 21.22 4.77 18.65
C GLU A 126 20.08 5.75 18.37
N ASP A 127 20.33 7.07 18.42
CA ASP A 127 19.34 8.11 18.06
C ASP A 127 18.81 7.96 16.63
N ASP A 128 19.68 7.62 15.67
CA ASP A 128 19.29 7.44 14.26
C ASP A 128 18.51 6.12 14.07
N LEU A 129 18.77 5.10 14.91
CA LEU A 129 18.04 3.83 14.93
C LEU A 129 16.63 4.01 15.50
N GLU A 130 16.46 4.80 16.56
CA GLU A 130 15.13 5.08 17.13
C GLU A 130 14.20 5.72 16.10
N ILE A 131 14.72 6.66 15.30
CA ILE A 131 13.98 7.27 14.19
C ILE A 131 13.63 6.20 13.14
N LEU A 132 14.56 5.30 12.81
CA LEU A 132 14.30 4.24 11.84
C LEU A 132 13.21 3.28 12.32
N ASP A 133 13.28 2.83 13.59
CA ASP A 133 12.33 1.91 14.22
C ASP A 133 10.93 2.54 14.44
N GLU A 134 10.83 3.87 14.35
CA GLU A 134 9.56 4.58 14.30
C GLU A 134 8.79 4.29 13.00
N TYR A 135 9.50 4.07 11.88
CA TYR A 135 8.89 3.91 10.56
C TYR A 135 9.08 2.52 9.94
N ILE A 136 10.04 1.75 10.42
CA ILE A 136 10.39 0.43 9.91
C ILE A 136 10.46 -0.52 11.10
N ARG A 137 9.62 -1.55 11.11
CA ARG A 137 9.69 -2.59 12.14
C ARG A 137 9.79 -3.94 11.49
N ALA A 138 10.66 -4.78 12.00
CA ALA A 138 10.80 -6.12 11.47
C ALA A 138 10.62 -7.18 12.54
N LEU A 139 9.97 -8.27 12.13
CA LEU A 139 9.67 -9.39 12.99
C LEU A 139 9.89 -10.70 12.24
N GLU A 140 10.10 -11.77 12.99
CA GLU A 140 10.10 -13.13 12.49
C GLU A 140 8.96 -13.92 13.12
N VAL A 141 8.20 -14.64 12.30
CA VAL A 141 7.20 -15.60 12.81
C VAL A 141 7.62 -17.01 12.46
N GLY A 142 7.74 -17.86 13.48
CA GLY A 142 7.94 -19.30 13.30
C GLY A 142 6.65 -20.03 12.92
N LEU A 143 6.75 -21.05 12.08
CA LEU A 143 5.66 -21.96 11.73
C LEU A 143 5.92 -23.38 12.28
N ASP A 144 4.87 -24.21 12.32
CA ASP A 144 4.87 -25.58 12.87
C ASP A 144 5.96 -26.51 12.27
N HIS A 145 6.51 -26.18 11.09
CA HIS A 145 7.56 -26.94 10.40
C HIS A 145 8.98 -26.37 10.54
N GLY A 146 9.19 -25.40 11.43
CA GLY A 146 10.49 -24.74 11.62
C GLY A 146 10.82 -23.69 10.55
N GLU A 147 9.94 -23.51 9.56
CA GLU A 147 9.98 -22.38 8.65
C GLU A 147 9.79 -21.07 9.40
N ARG A 148 10.47 -20.02 8.92
CA ARG A 148 10.40 -18.69 9.49
C ARG A 148 10.00 -17.69 8.43
N ILE A 149 8.99 -16.88 8.75
CA ILE A 149 8.49 -15.82 7.89
C ILE A 149 9.02 -14.49 8.41
N PRO A 150 9.94 -13.83 7.68
CA PRO A 150 10.28 -12.45 7.97
C PRO A 150 9.12 -11.54 7.55
N ILE A 151 8.72 -10.65 8.45
CA ILE A 151 7.68 -9.64 8.27
C ILE A 151 8.30 -8.26 8.46
N VAL A 152 8.05 -7.35 7.52
CA VAL A 152 8.48 -5.95 7.64
C VAL A 152 7.26 -5.03 7.60
N LEU A 153 7.06 -4.24 8.64
CA LEU A 153 6.08 -3.17 8.70
C LEU A 153 6.74 -1.86 8.28
N LEU A 154 6.11 -1.12 7.38
CA LEU A 154 6.60 0.15 6.87
C LEU A 154 5.53 1.23 7.02
N HIS A 155 5.83 2.32 7.71
CA HIS A 155 5.01 3.53 7.69
C HIS A 155 5.56 4.49 6.63
N ILE A 156 4.89 4.59 5.48
CA ILE A 156 5.35 5.36 4.32
C ILE A 156 4.41 6.53 4.06
N THR A 157 4.87 7.75 4.34
CA THR A 157 4.22 9.03 4.09
C THR A 157 5.28 10.01 3.60
N SER A 158 4.89 11.19 3.11
CA SER A 158 5.85 12.23 2.74
C SER A 158 6.77 12.62 3.90
N GLU A 159 6.22 12.66 5.11
CA GLU A 159 6.97 12.94 6.34
C GLU A 159 7.93 11.81 6.71
N SER A 160 7.47 10.56 6.72
CA SER A 160 8.35 9.45 7.06
C SER A 160 9.46 9.26 6.05
N LEU A 161 9.20 9.47 4.75
CA LEU A 161 10.25 9.44 3.73
C LEU A 161 11.27 10.56 3.93
N ASN A 162 10.84 11.77 4.29
CA ASN A 162 11.78 12.86 4.60
C ASN A 162 12.68 12.48 5.78
N ARG A 163 12.12 11.94 6.86
CA ARG A 163 12.87 11.49 8.05
C ARG A 163 13.82 10.33 7.74
N LEU A 164 13.31 9.30 7.07
CA LEU A 164 14.12 8.14 6.65
C LEU A 164 15.24 8.57 5.71
N ARG A 165 14.97 9.50 4.78
CA ARG A 165 15.98 10.08 3.89
C ARG A 165 17.06 10.81 4.66
N GLU A 166 16.71 11.64 5.65
CA GLU A 166 17.68 12.35 6.49
C GLU A 166 18.64 11.36 7.17
N VAL A 167 18.10 10.31 7.79
CA VAL A 167 18.89 9.28 8.48
C VAL A 167 19.77 8.49 7.50
N ILE A 168 19.18 7.97 6.42
CA ILE A 168 19.89 7.08 5.49
C ILE A 168 20.88 7.87 4.63
N SER A 169 20.57 9.10 4.21
CA SER A 169 21.48 9.95 3.42
C SER A 169 22.72 10.34 4.22
N LYS A 170 22.54 10.69 5.51
CA LYS A 170 23.64 10.97 6.44
C LYS A 170 24.57 9.76 6.56
N TYR A 171 24.00 8.56 6.65
CA TYR A 171 24.76 7.32 6.75
C TYR A 171 25.48 6.96 5.43
N LYS A 172 24.78 7.01 4.30
CA LYS A 172 25.34 6.66 2.99
C LYS A 172 26.24 7.75 2.39
N GLN A 173 26.34 8.91 3.03
CA GLN A 173 27.16 10.06 2.62
C GLN A 173 26.80 10.62 1.23
N TYR A 174 25.53 10.50 0.81
CA TYR A 174 25.00 11.17 -0.37
C TYR A 174 23.52 11.51 -0.17
N THR A 175 23.05 12.56 -0.85
CA THR A 175 21.63 12.95 -0.83
C THR A 175 20.82 12.00 -1.69
N MET A 176 19.89 11.30 -1.06
CA MET A 176 19.01 10.34 -1.74
C MET A 176 17.70 11.00 -2.16
N SER A 177 17.22 10.74 -3.37
CA SER A 177 15.85 11.09 -3.79
C SER A 177 14.80 10.21 -3.10
N ASN A 178 13.52 10.60 -3.15
CA ASN A 178 12.44 9.77 -2.61
C ASN A 178 12.34 8.44 -3.37
N LYS A 179 12.53 8.47 -4.70
CA LYS A 179 12.67 7.28 -5.52
C LYS A 179 13.79 6.36 -5.03
N GLU A 180 15.02 6.86 -4.89
CA GLU A 180 16.16 6.02 -4.48
C GLU A 180 15.95 5.43 -3.09
N LEU A 181 15.30 6.17 -2.19
CA LEU A 181 14.91 5.66 -0.88
C LEU A 181 13.90 4.51 -1.01
N LEU A 182 12.85 4.67 -1.81
CA LEU A 182 11.86 3.61 -2.01
C LEU A 182 12.47 2.36 -2.67
N GLU A 183 13.40 2.54 -3.60
CA GLU A 183 14.19 1.45 -4.21
C GLU A 183 15.06 0.75 -3.16
N TYR A 184 15.74 1.51 -2.30
CA TYR A 184 16.52 0.99 -1.17
C TYR A 184 15.63 0.20 -0.19
N LEU A 185 14.49 0.75 0.21
CA LEU A 185 13.53 0.08 1.09
C LEU A 185 13.03 -1.23 0.46
N ARG A 186 12.77 -1.26 -0.84
CA ARG A 186 12.35 -2.49 -1.52
C ARG A 186 13.46 -3.53 -1.54
N GLU A 187 14.66 -3.16 -1.98
CA GLU A 187 15.72 -4.13 -2.30
C GLU A 187 16.53 -4.57 -1.09
N LYS A 188 16.79 -3.65 -0.16
CA LYS A 188 17.66 -3.87 0.99
C LYS A 188 16.90 -4.13 2.29
N ILE A 189 15.74 -3.51 2.45
CA ILE A 189 14.96 -3.62 3.69
C ILE A 189 13.92 -4.75 3.56
N VAL A 190 13.01 -4.63 2.61
CA VAL A 190 11.94 -5.62 2.41
C VAL A 190 12.50 -6.92 1.84
N GLY A 191 13.26 -6.87 0.75
CA GLY A 191 13.83 -8.05 0.10
C GLY A 191 12.77 -9.12 -0.19
N LYS A 192 12.88 -10.27 0.49
CA LYS A 192 11.95 -11.40 0.39
C LYS A 192 10.91 -11.48 1.52
N ALA A 193 10.92 -10.52 2.44
CA ALA A 193 9.99 -10.48 3.56
C ALA A 193 8.55 -10.21 3.12
N PHE A 194 7.59 -10.70 3.91
CA PHE A 194 6.21 -10.29 3.80
C PHE A 194 6.09 -8.85 4.32
N ARG A 195 5.70 -7.90 3.47
CA ARG A 195 5.65 -6.49 3.86
C ARG A 195 4.24 -6.00 4.16
N ILE A 196 4.08 -5.19 5.20
CA ILE A 196 2.80 -4.51 5.48
C ILE A 196 3.07 -3.02 5.48
N ILE A 197 2.49 -2.32 4.52
CA ILE A 197 2.72 -0.89 4.34
C ILE A 197 1.52 -0.13 4.89
N PHE A 198 1.78 0.86 5.73
CA PHE A 198 0.81 1.79 6.28
C PHE A 198 1.09 3.15 5.66
N THR A 199 0.11 3.71 4.96
CA THR A 199 0.27 4.97 4.22
C THR A 199 -1.02 5.77 4.24
N VAL A 200 -0.95 6.96 3.67
CA VAL A 200 -2.09 7.86 3.44
C VAL A 200 -2.21 8.11 1.92
N PRO A 201 -3.33 8.68 1.43
CA PRO A 201 -3.46 9.14 0.05
C PRO A 201 -2.55 10.33 -0.29
N GLU A 202 -1.24 10.21 -0.09
CA GLU A 202 -0.22 11.17 -0.53
C GLU A 202 0.50 10.69 -1.79
N TYR A 203 0.10 9.53 -2.30
CA TYR A 203 0.75 8.82 -3.39
C TYR A 203 1.07 9.68 -4.64
N PRO A 204 0.16 10.55 -5.11
CA PRO A 204 0.47 11.47 -6.19
C PRO A 204 1.60 12.44 -5.83
N TYR A 205 1.68 12.91 -4.58
CA TYR A 205 2.77 13.78 -4.11
C TYR A 205 4.09 13.05 -3.94
N LEU A 206 4.07 11.81 -3.45
CA LEU A 206 5.28 10.99 -3.33
C LEU A 206 5.95 10.77 -4.69
N LEU A 207 5.14 10.57 -5.74
CA LEU A 207 5.63 10.50 -7.12
C LEU A 207 5.99 11.89 -7.66
N ALA A 208 5.22 12.92 -7.31
CA ALA A 208 5.46 14.28 -7.78
C ALA A 208 6.74 14.91 -7.20
N THR A 209 7.20 14.52 -6.01
CA THR A 209 8.40 15.12 -5.40
C THR A 209 9.66 14.98 -6.25
N ASP A 210 9.78 13.91 -7.05
CA ASP A 210 10.86 13.77 -8.03
C ASP A 210 10.50 14.36 -9.41
N ILE A 211 9.21 14.45 -9.76
CA ILE A 211 8.71 15.14 -10.98
C ILE A 211 8.93 16.66 -10.88
N TYR A 212 8.92 17.22 -9.68
CA TYR A 212 9.16 18.64 -9.40
C TYR A 212 10.61 19.11 -9.62
N GLN A 213 11.54 18.20 -9.94
CA GLN A 213 12.85 18.64 -10.47
C GLN A 213 12.74 19.36 -11.82
N ASP A 214 11.55 19.36 -12.44
CA ASP A 214 11.26 20.13 -13.64
C ASP A 214 9.89 20.84 -13.52
N PHE A 215 9.88 22.01 -12.88
CA PHE A 215 8.69 22.83 -12.62
C PHE A 215 7.81 23.06 -13.87
N HIS A 216 8.43 23.13 -15.04
CA HIS A 216 7.74 23.24 -16.32
C HIS A 216 6.96 21.96 -16.67
N LYS A 217 7.53 20.78 -16.37
CA LYS A 217 6.87 19.48 -16.58
C LYS A 217 5.71 19.26 -15.59
N ALA A 218 5.89 19.62 -14.32
CA ALA A 218 4.82 19.54 -13.33
C ALA A 218 3.64 20.46 -13.69
N GLY A 219 3.91 21.68 -14.17
CA GLY A 219 2.89 22.60 -14.66
C GLY A 219 2.17 22.09 -15.92
N THR A 220 2.89 21.47 -16.85
CA THR A 220 2.31 20.86 -18.05
C THR A 220 1.40 19.68 -17.71
N TRP A 221 1.83 18.82 -16.77
CA TRP A 221 1.04 17.70 -16.29
C TRP A 221 -0.23 18.16 -15.56
N LEU A 222 -0.09 19.11 -14.63
CA LEU A 222 -1.24 19.68 -13.91
C LEU A 222 -2.22 20.35 -14.88
N HIS A 223 -1.73 21.09 -15.87
CA HIS A 223 -2.56 21.70 -16.90
C HIS A 223 -3.34 20.66 -17.72
N ALA A 224 -2.67 19.57 -18.13
CA ALA A 224 -3.32 18.48 -18.87
C ALA A 224 -4.41 17.80 -18.03
N VAL A 225 -4.10 17.46 -16.77
CA VAL A 225 -5.07 16.85 -15.84
C VAL A 225 -6.25 17.78 -15.57
N LEU A 226 -5.99 19.08 -15.34
CA LEU A 226 -7.06 20.06 -15.13
C LEU A 226 -7.93 20.25 -16.38
N LYS A 227 -7.35 20.18 -17.58
CA LYS A 227 -8.10 20.27 -18.82
C LYS A 227 -9.03 19.06 -18.99
N GLU A 228 -8.52 17.85 -18.75
CA GLU A 228 -9.31 16.62 -18.78
C GLU A 228 -10.41 16.63 -17.71
N LEU A 229 -10.10 17.13 -16.51
CA LEU A 229 -11.08 17.29 -15.44
C LEU A 229 -12.20 18.28 -15.82
N VAL A 230 -11.87 19.39 -16.48
CA VAL A 230 -12.87 20.35 -16.98
C VAL A 230 -13.77 19.71 -18.04
N GLU A 231 -13.19 18.93 -18.96
CA GLU A 231 -13.97 18.21 -19.98
C GLU A 231 -14.87 17.14 -19.36
N PHE A 232 -14.37 16.42 -18.35
CA PHE A 232 -15.15 15.46 -17.58
C PHE A 232 -16.32 16.11 -16.83
N LEU A 233 -16.06 17.21 -16.11
CA LEU A 233 -17.09 17.92 -15.33
C LEU A 233 -18.21 18.45 -16.23
N LYS A 234 -17.87 18.99 -17.41
CA LYS A 234 -18.87 19.39 -18.42
C LYS A 234 -19.71 18.20 -18.89
N THR A 235 -19.06 17.06 -19.12
CA THR A 235 -19.73 15.83 -19.56
C THR A 235 -20.69 15.29 -18.49
N ILE A 236 -20.36 15.44 -17.21
CA ILE A 236 -21.25 15.08 -16.10
C ILE A 236 -22.41 16.07 -15.97
N GLU A 237 -22.16 17.37 -16.13
CA GLU A 237 -23.21 18.40 -16.07
C GLU A 237 -24.32 18.16 -17.10
N ASP A 238 -23.95 17.66 -18.28
CA ASP A 238 -24.89 17.33 -19.36
C ASP A 238 -25.74 16.06 -19.07
N ASN A 239 -25.38 15.29 -18.03
CA ASN A 239 -26.09 14.10 -17.52
C ASN A 239 -26.44 13.06 -18.61
N ASP A 240 -25.63 12.98 -19.66
CA ASP A 240 -25.80 12.08 -20.80
C ASP A 240 -24.80 10.91 -20.73
N GLU A 241 -25.32 9.71 -20.48
CA GLU A 241 -24.53 8.48 -20.38
C GLU A 241 -23.75 8.17 -21.68
N VAL A 242 -24.28 8.61 -22.84
CA VAL A 242 -23.62 8.41 -24.14
C VAL A 242 -22.39 9.30 -24.25
N SER A 243 -22.49 10.56 -23.80
CA SER A 243 -21.37 11.50 -23.78
C SER A 243 -20.30 11.09 -22.78
N LEU A 244 -20.68 10.56 -21.62
CA LEU A 244 -19.74 10.01 -20.64
C LEU A 244 -18.94 8.82 -21.20
N ARG A 245 -19.63 7.85 -21.84
CA ARG A 245 -18.95 6.71 -22.50
C ARG A 245 -18.06 7.15 -23.66
N ARG A 246 -18.48 8.17 -24.42
CA ARG A 246 -17.68 8.74 -25.51
C ARG A 246 -16.43 9.42 -24.97
N TRP A 247 -16.56 10.15 -23.86
CA TRP A 247 -15.42 10.77 -23.18
C TRP A 247 -14.44 9.70 -22.68
N PHE A 248 -14.91 8.65 -21.99
CA PHE A 248 -14.04 7.54 -21.56
C PHE A 248 -13.33 6.86 -22.72
N LYS A 249 -14.03 6.63 -23.84
CA LYS A 249 -13.43 6.04 -25.04
C LYS A 249 -12.42 7.00 -25.70
N GLY A 250 -12.70 8.29 -25.67
CA GLY A 250 -11.79 9.35 -26.12
C GLY A 250 -10.53 9.42 -25.26
N LEU A 251 -10.69 9.31 -23.95
CA LEU A 251 -9.60 9.24 -22.97
C LEU A 251 -8.75 7.98 -23.19
N GLU A 252 -9.38 6.82 -23.36
CA GLU A 252 -8.68 5.55 -23.62
C GLU A 252 -7.86 5.59 -24.92
N VAL A 253 -8.35 6.29 -25.94
CA VAL A 253 -7.64 6.51 -27.22
C VAL A 253 -6.60 7.64 -27.11
N SER A 254 -6.83 8.67 -26.30
CA SER A 254 -5.88 9.77 -26.12
C SER A 254 -4.68 9.39 -25.25
N ILE A 255 -4.85 8.38 -24.38
CA ILE A 255 -3.81 7.66 -23.62
C ILE A 255 -3.02 6.70 -24.54
N ASP A 256 -3.12 6.80 -25.88
CA ASP A 256 -2.27 6.01 -26.77
C ASP A 256 -0.80 6.40 -26.62
N ARG A 257 0.07 5.39 -26.54
CA ARG A 257 1.47 5.44 -26.05
C ARG A 257 2.34 6.51 -26.69
N LYS A 258 2.00 6.94 -27.90
CA LYS A 258 2.69 7.97 -28.66
C LYS A 258 2.52 9.37 -28.03
N ARG A 259 1.33 9.67 -27.50
CA ARG A 259 1.02 10.95 -26.85
C ARG A 259 1.60 11.01 -25.43
N ILE A 260 1.59 9.89 -24.70
CA ILE A 260 2.34 9.71 -23.43
C ILE A 260 3.85 9.99 -23.60
N PHE A 261 4.42 9.60 -24.74
CA PHE A 261 5.82 9.85 -25.06
C PHE A 261 6.07 11.29 -25.56
N GLU A 262 5.22 11.83 -26.42
CA GLU A 262 5.38 13.14 -27.07
C GLU A 262 4.92 14.33 -26.21
N GLU A 263 3.82 14.21 -25.47
CA GLU A 263 3.27 15.27 -24.60
C GLU A 263 3.78 15.18 -23.16
N TYR A 264 4.10 13.97 -22.67
CA TYR A 264 4.51 13.76 -21.27
C TYR A 264 5.99 13.39 -21.11
N TYR A 265 6.76 13.31 -22.21
CA TYR A 265 8.21 13.01 -22.21
C TYR A 265 8.60 11.83 -21.31
N THR A 266 7.70 10.85 -21.17
CA THR A 266 7.94 9.69 -20.32
C THR A 266 8.76 8.68 -21.12
N SER A 267 10.04 8.55 -20.79
CA SER A 267 10.89 7.53 -21.39
C SER A 267 10.48 6.13 -20.92
N ARG A 268 10.80 5.09 -21.69
CA ARG A 268 10.65 3.69 -21.22
C ARG A 268 11.36 3.47 -19.89
N GLU A 269 12.47 4.18 -19.67
CA GLU A 269 13.23 4.17 -18.44
C GLU A 269 12.46 4.79 -17.27
N PHE A 270 11.76 5.91 -17.50
CA PHE A 270 10.86 6.52 -16.52
C PHE A 270 9.68 5.61 -16.16
N THR A 271 9.03 4.98 -17.15
CA THR A 271 7.95 4.01 -16.87
C THR A 271 8.46 2.78 -16.14
N LYS A 272 9.64 2.27 -16.50
CA LYS A 272 10.29 1.14 -15.80
C LYS A 272 10.65 1.53 -14.36
N SER A 273 11.15 2.74 -14.17
CA SER A 273 11.44 3.32 -12.85
C SER A 273 10.17 3.43 -12.00
N LEU A 274 9.09 3.99 -12.54
CA LEU A 274 7.80 4.05 -11.86
C LEU A 274 7.29 2.66 -11.50
N ALA A 275 7.30 1.74 -12.46
CA ALA A 275 6.88 0.36 -12.24
C ALA A 275 7.68 -0.29 -11.10
N ASN A 276 9.00 -0.05 -11.03
CA ASN A 276 9.85 -0.54 -9.96
C ASN A 276 9.48 0.02 -8.59
N ILE A 277 9.16 1.31 -8.49
CA ILE A 277 8.66 1.93 -7.25
C ILE A 277 7.32 1.28 -6.85
N PHE A 278 6.41 1.09 -7.81
CA PHE A 278 5.13 0.43 -7.57
C PHE A 278 5.27 -1.04 -7.14
N LEU A 279 6.40 -1.71 -7.42
CA LEU A 279 6.61 -3.07 -6.90
C LEU A 279 6.63 -3.10 -5.38
N LEU A 280 7.09 -2.03 -4.70
CA LEU A 280 7.01 -1.95 -3.25
C LEU A 280 5.56 -1.95 -2.77
N PHE A 281 4.62 -1.40 -3.53
CA PHE A 281 3.22 -1.31 -3.11
C PHE A 281 2.30 -2.30 -3.85
N ARG A 282 2.87 -3.12 -4.73
CA ARG A 282 2.15 -4.18 -5.44
C ARG A 282 1.79 -5.33 -4.50
N ALA A 283 0.71 -5.13 -3.77
CA ALA A 283 0.09 -6.04 -2.83
C ALA A 283 -1.41 -5.72 -2.73
N PRO A 284 -2.24 -6.60 -2.14
CA PRO A 284 -3.62 -6.26 -1.83
C PRO A 284 -3.72 -4.95 -1.05
N VAL A 285 -4.56 -4.04 -1.54
CA VAL A 285 -4.74 -2.70 -0.99
C VAL A 285 -6.04 -2.66 -0.18
N PHE A 286 -5.94 -2.13 1.02
CA PHE A 286 -7.02 -1.97 1.98
C PHE A 286 -7.16 -0.49 2.27
N PHE A 287 -8.35 0.03 2.03
CA PHE A 287 -8.73 1.36 2.46
C PHE A 287 -9.58 1.23 3.72
N ASP A 288 -9.21 1.92 4.78
CA ASP A 288 -9.96 1.89 6.04
C ASP A 288 -10.46 3.28 6.42
N GLU A 289 -11.54 3.31 7.20
CA GLU A 289 -12.20 4.52 7.66
C GLU A 289 -12.62 5.48 6.53
N PHE A 290 -13.27 4.92 5.50
CA PHE A 290 -13.85 5.66 4.36
C PHE A 290 -14.63 6.93 4.74
N HIS A 291 -15.32 6.91 5.88
CA HIS A 291 -16.13 8.03 6.36
C HIS A 291 -15.31 9.23 6.87
N LEU A 292 -13.99 9.06 7.07
CA LEU A 292 -13.08 10.09 7.55
C LEU A 292 -12.28 10.76 6.43
N TYR A 293 -12.33 10.23 5.20
CA TYR A 293 -11.69 10.90 4.07
C TYR A 293 -12.47 12.17 3.72
N SER A 294 -11.77 13.30 3.74
CA SER A 294 -12.35 14.61 3.47
C SER A 294 -11.32 15.53 2.81
N GLY A 295 -11.80 16.54 2.08
CA GLY A 295 -10.94 17.52 1.43
C GLY A 295 -9.85 16.87 0.56
N PHE A 296 -8.60 17.17 0.88
CA PHE A 296 -7.45 16.68 0.12
C PHE A 296 -7.28 15.15 0.16
N SER A 297 -7.52 14.50 1.30
CA SER A 297 -7.37 13.03 1.41
C SER A 297 -8.43 12.30 0.58
N LEU A 298 -9.63 12.86 0.46
CA LEU A 298 -10.68 12.33 -0.43
C LEU A 298 -10.32 12.51 -1.90
N ALA A 299 -9.84 13.70 -2.31
CA ALA A 299 -9.43 13.95 -3.69
C ALA A 299 -8.30 13.01 -4.13
N SER A 300 -7.32 12.78 -3.25
CA SER A 300 -6.22 11.86 -3.52
C SER A 300 -6.62 10.39 -3.44
N PHE A 301 -7.60 10.05 -2.59
CA PHE A 301 -8.17 8.71 -2.59
C PHE A 301 -8.90 8.44 -3.91
N ILE A 302 -9.68 9.40 -4.42
CA ILE A 302 -10.36 9.27 -5.72
C ILE A 302 -9.33 9.10 -6.84
N SER A 303 -8.22 9.85 -6.85
CA SER A 303 -7.17 9.68 -7.86
C SER A 303 -6.38 8.37 -7.74
N LEU A 304 -6.52 7.61 -6.64
CA LEU A 304 -5.99 6.26 -6.54
C LEU A 304 -6.93 5.20 -7.13
N LEU A 305 -8.21 5.53 -7.30
CA LEU A 305 -9.22 4.63 -7.89
C LEU A 305 -9.34 4.77 -9.41
N TYR A 306 -8.85 5.87 -9.99
CA TYR A 306 -8.96 6.24 -11.41
C TYR A 306 -7.58 6.47 -12.03
#